data_AF-A0A8S3WK75-F1
#
_entry.id   AF-A0A8S3WK75-F1
#
_cell.length_a   1.000
_cell.length_b   1.000
_cell.length_c   1.000
_cell.angle_alpha   90.00
_cell.angle_beta   90.00
_cell.angle_gamma   90.00
#
_symmetry.space_group_name_H-M   'P 1'
#
loop_
_entity.id
_entity.type
_entity.pdbx_description
1 polymer ?
#
loop_
_entity_poly.entity_id
_entity_poly.type
_entity_poly.pdbx_seq_one_letter_code
_entity_poly.pdbx_strand_id
1 'polypeptide(L)'
;MSQTFKTLHGLVDKGVKVDLGIPYELWDKPSAEITHMKTQCESLLEENEAAIEEWYWNHQGYIDLKHHLCTKNALKNTDDSCLFEKLIANSKGEQLDHSEL
;
A
#
# COMPACT_ATOMS: atom_id res chain seq x y z
N MET A 1 3.11 14.84 -1.89
CA MET A 1 4.43 15.43 -1.59
C MET A 1 4.82 15.19 -0.14
N SER A 2 6.02 14.64 0.10
CA SER A 2 6.58 14.50 1.45
C SER A 2 7.02 15.86 2.02
N GLN A 3 7.09 15.99 3.35
CA GLN A 3 7.59 17.22 3.97
C GLN A 3 9.06 17.51 3.63
N THR A 4 9.86 16.46 3.46
CA THR A 4 11.27 16.58 3.05
C THR A 4 11.39 17.19 1.66
N PHE A 5 10.64 16.70 0.67
CA PHE A 5 10.70 17.24 -0.68
C PHE A 5 10.19 18.68 -0.76
N LYS A 6 9.12 19.04 -0.02
CA LYS A 6 8.69 20.45 0.12
C LYS A 6 9.81 21.36 0.62
N THR A 7 10.60 20.91 1.58
CA THR A 7 11.74 21.66 2.12
C THR A 7 12.84 21.81 1.06
N LEU A 8 13.13 20.74 0.31
CA LEU A 8 14.13 20.75 -0.76
C LEU A 8 13.73 21.68 -1.92
N HIS A 9 12.46 21.66 -2.36
CA HIS A 9 11.93 22.61 -3.35
C HIS A 9 12.10 24.05 -2.86
N GLY A 10 11.73 24.35 -1.61
CA GLY A 10 11.88 25.70 -1.05
C GLY A 10 13.33 26.20 -0.94
N LEU A 11 14.32 25.31 -0.87
CA LEU A 11 15.73 25.66 -0.94
C LEU A 11 16.16 25.98 -2.38
N VAL A 12 15.73 25.15 -3.34
CA VAL A 12 15.97 25.39 -4.78
C VAL A 12 15.33 26.72 -5.21
N ASP A 13 14.11 27.01 -4.77
CA ASP A 13 13.40 28.26 -5.06
C ASP A 13 14.12 29.51 -4.51
N LYS A 14 14.90 29.35 -3.44
CA LYS A 14 15.74 30.40 -2.85
C LYS A 14 17.13 30.51 -3.52
N GLY A 15 17.37 29.75 -4.59
CA GLY A 15 18.63 29.75 -5.33
C GLY A 15 19.73 28.89 -4.69
N VAL A 16 19.39 28.06 -3.70
CA VAL A 16 20.35 27.10 -3.14
C VAL A 16 20.51 25.94 -4.11
N LYS A 17 21.76 25.66 -4.51
CA LYS A 17 22.08 24.50 -5.33
C LYS A 17 21.95 23.24 -4.46
N VAL A 18 20.97 22.40 -4.77
CA VAL A 18 20.76 21.09 -4.14
C VAL A 18 21.04 20.02 -5.19
N ASP A 19 21.95 19.10 -4.89
CA ASP A 19 22.28 17.96 -5.76
C ASP A 19 21.95 16.66 -5.01
N LEU A 20 20.97 15.92 -5.51
CA LEU A 20 20.53 14.64 -4.94
C LEU A 20 21.00 13.44 -5.79
N GLY A 21 21.74 13.66 -6.88
CA GLY A 21 22.08 12.60 -7.83
C GLY A 21 20.88 12.03 -8.59
N ILE A 22 19.71 12.67 -8.52
CA ILE A 22 18.49 12.32 -9.25
C ILE A 22 17.93 13.55 -9.97
N PRO A 23 17.45 13.40 -11.24
CA PRO A 23 16.81 14.49 -11.98
C PRO A 23 15.65 15.14 -11.20
N TYR A 24 15.52 16.47 -11.30
CA TYR A 24 14.50 17.25 -10.60
C TYR A 24 13.06 16.73 -10.83
N GLU A 25 12.75 16.30 -12.06
CA GLU A 25 11.45 15.73 -12.45
C GLU A 25 11.07 14.42 -11.70
N LEU A 26 12.03 13.79 -11.04
CA LEU A 26 11.84 12.54 -10.30
C LEU A 26 11.71 12.75 -8.79
N TRP A 27 11.88 13.99 -8.29
CA TRP A 27 11.84 14.27 -6.85
C TRP A 27 10.46 14.01 -6.23
N ASP A 28 9.39 14.25 -6.99
CA ASP A 28 8.03 14.00 -6.54
C ASP A 28 7.49 12.62 -6.93
N LYS A 29 8.27 11.82 -7.67
CA LYS A 29 7.81 10.49 -8.08
C LYS A 29 7.98 9.51 -6.92
N PRO A 30 6.95 8.70 -6.61
CA PRO A 30 7.09 7.60 -5.67
C PRO A 30 8.15 6.61 -6.17
N SER A 31 8.73 5.84 -5.24
CA SER A 31 9.68 4.78 -5.61
C SER A 31 9.01 3.70 -6.48
N ALA A 32 9.83 2.86 -7.13
CA ALA A 32 9.32 1.77 -7.95
C ALA A 32 8.45 0.80 -7.13
N GLU A 33 8.86 0.53 -5.88
CA GLU A 33 8.14 -0.35 -4.94
C GLU A 33 6.78 0.23 -4.56
N ILE A 34 6.72 1.53 -4.24
CA ILE A 34 5.46 2.21 -3.91
C ILE A 34 4.54 2.22 -5.13
N THR A 35 5.09 2.49 -6.31
CA THR A 35 4.33 2.50 -7.57
C THR A 35 3.76 1.11 -7.86
N HIS A 36 4.57 0.07 -7.73
CA HIS A 36 4.15 -1.32 -7.94
C HIS A 36 3.04 -1.73 -6.95
N MET A 37 3.21 -1.42 -5.67
CA MET A 37 2.19 -1.70 -4.65
C MET A 37 0.89 -0.95 -4.94
N LYS A 38 0.97 0.32 -5.37
CA LYS A 38 -0.20 1.10 -5.77
C LYS A 38 -0.96 0.43 -6.92
N THR A 39 -0.25 -0.03 -7.95
CA THR A 39 -0.87 -0.75 -9.07
C THR A 39 -1.56 -2.02 -8.61
N GLN A 40 -0.97 -2.79 -7.69
CA GLN A 40 -1.64 -3.97 -7.13
C GLN A 40 -2.92 -3.60 -6.37
N CYS A 41 -2.91 -2.52 -5.60
CA CYS A 41 -4.12 -2.02 -4.94
C CYS A 41 -5.19 -1.56 -5.95
N GLU A 42 -4.79 -0.87 -7.02
CA GLU A 42 -5.70 -0.43 -8.08
C GLU A 42 -6.36 -1.62 -8.77
N SER A 43 -5.58 -2.63 -9.18
CA SER A 43 -6.14 -3.87 -9.78
C SER A 43 -7.08 -4.60 -8.82
N LEU A 44 -6.76 -4.68 -7.52
CA LEU A 44 -7.66 -5.27 -6.53
C LEU A 44 -9.01 -4.52 -6.47
N LEU A 45 -9.01 -3.20 -6.56
CA LEU A 45 -10.25 -2.42 -6.56
C LEU A 45 -11.04 -2.64 -7.84
N GLU A 46 -10.39 -2.56 -9.00
CA GLU A 46 -10.99 -2.74 -10.33
C GLU A 46 -11.64 -4.12 -10.47
N GLU A 47 -10.96 -5.18 -10.04
CA GLU A 47 -11.48 -6.55 -10.12
C GLU A 47 -12.67 -6.80 -9.17
N ASN A 48 -12.88 -5.94 -8.18
CA ASN A 48 -13.88 -6.13 -7.12
C ASN A 48 -14.87 -4.97 -6.99
N GLU A 49 -15.02 -4.12 -8.00
CA GLU A 49 -15.89 -2.93 -7.98
C GLU A 49 -17.31 -3.26 -7.51
N ALA A 50 -17.95 -4.28 -8.11
CA ALA A 50 -19.31 -4.68 -7.75
C ALA A 50 -19.42 -5.14 -6.28
N ALA A 51 -18.42 -5.83 -5.74
CA ALA A 51 -18.41 -6.27 -4.35
C ALA A 51 -18.22 -5.09 -3.38
N ILE A 52 -17.45 -4.08 -3.78
CA ILE A 52 -17.23 -2.85 -3.02
C ILE A 52 -18.50 -2.00 -3.01
N GLU A 53 -19.18 -1.86 -4.15
CA GLU A 53 -20.46 -1.16 -4.22
C GLU A 53 -21.53 -1.85 -3.37
N GLU A 54 -21.65 -3.17 -3.47
CA GLU A 54 -22.57 -3.97 -2.65
C GLU A 54 -22.27 -3.82 -1.15
N TRP A 55 -20.98 -3.77 -0.78
CA TRP A 55 -20.60 -3.50 0.60
C TRP A 55 -21.01 -2.10 1.05
N TYR A 56 -20.74 -1.10 0.22
CA TYR A 56 -21.01 0.30 0.51
C TYR A 56 -22.50 0.56 0.74
N TRP A 57 -23.36 -0.01 -0.10
CA TRP A 57 -24.80 0.23 0.01
C TRP A 57 -25.49 -0.61 1.09
N ASN A 58 -25.06 -1.86 1.29
CA ASN A 58 -25.85 -2.84 2.06
C ASN A 58 -25.18 -3.35 3.33
N HIS A 59 -23.86 -3.18 3.49
CA HIS A 59 -23.09 -3.86 4.53
C HIS A 59 -22.33 -2.94 5.48
N GLN A 60 -22.39 -1.62 5.27
CA GLN A 60 -21.79 -0.63 6.16
C GLN A 60 -22.33 -0.75 7.59
N GLY A 61 -21.43 -0.74 8.57
CA GLY A 61 -21.77 -0.86 9.99
C GLY A 61 -21.97 -2.30 10.50
N TYR A 62 -22.09 -3.29 9.60
CA TYR A 62 -22.24 -4.70 9.97
C TYR A 62 -20.94 -5.50 9.81
N ILE A 63 -20.17 -5.22 8.77
CA ILE A 63 -18.91 -5.90 8.46
C ILE A 63 -17.90 -4.89 7.92
N ASP A 64 -16.65 -5.03 8.33
CA ASP A 64 -15.56 -4.19 7.82
C ASP A 64 -15.27 -4.49 6.35
N LEU A 65 -14.96 -3.43 5.59
CA LEU A 65 -14.56 -3.57 4.18
C LEU A 65 -13.39 -4.54 4.03
N LYS A 66 -12.41 -4.52 4.96
CA LYS A 66 -11.27 -5.46 4.93
C LYS A 66 -11.74 -6.91 4.88
N HIS A 67 -12.72 -7.28 5.71
CA HIS A 67 -13.19 -8.66 5.76
C HIS A 67 -14.07 -8.99 4.53
N HIS A 68 -14.97 -8.08 4.14
CA HIS A 68 -15.83 -8.31 2.98
C HIS A 68 -15.04 -8.39 1.67
N LEU A 69 -14.12 -7.46 1.44
CA LEU A 69 -13.30 -7.41 0.23
C LEU A 69 -12.23 -8.49 0.24
N CYS A 70 -11.42 -8.59 1.29
CA CYS A 70 -10.25 -9.46 1.26
C CYS A 70 -10.61 -10.92 1.50
N THR A 71 -11.36 -11.28 2.55
CA THR A 71 -11.67 -12.69 2.83
C THR A 71 -12.62 -13.26 1.76
N LYS A 72 -13.74 -12.59 1.48
CA LYS A 72 -14.78 -13.18 0.64
C LYS A 72 -14.53 -13.07 -0.86
N ASN A 73 -13.90 -11.98 -1.32
CA ASN A 73 -13.75 -11.70 -2.75
C ASN A 73 -12.31 -11.92 -3.24
N ALA A 74 -11.32 -11.27 -2.63
CA ALA A 74 -9.92 -11.40 -3.05
C ALA A 74 -9.36 -12.81 -2.80
N LEU A 75 -9.54 -13.31 -1.58
CA LEU A 75 -9.14 -14.65 -1.15
C LEU A 75 -10.21 -15.70 -1.45
N LYS A 76 -11.42 -15.31 -1.88
CA LYS A 76 -12.51 -16.26 -2.23
C LYS A 76 -12.83 -17.27 -1.13
N ASN A 77 -12.75 -16.85 0.13
CA ASN A 77 -12.93 -17.66 1.34
C ASN A 77 -11.87 -18.78 1.51
N THR A 78 -10.67 -18.61 0.92
CA THR A 78 -9.50 -19.40 1.31
C THR A 78 -8.93 -18.93 2.66
N ASP A 79 -7.76 -19.45 3.05
CA ASP A 79 -7.08 -19.01 4.27
C ASP A 79 -6.88 -17.49 4.28
N ASP A 80 -7.42 -16.86 5.33
CA ASP A 80 -7.36 -15.43 5.59
C ASP A 80 -6.57 -15.10 6.87
N SER A 81 -5.84 -16.09 7.41
CA SER A 81 -5.00 -15.95 8.59
C SER A 81 -4.00 -14.78 8.48
N CYS A 82 -3.44 -14.56 7.28
CA CYS A 82 -2.50 -13.47 7.00
C CYS A 82 -3.10 -12.08 7.25
N LEU A 83 -4.42 -11.90 7.14
CA LEU A 83 -5.08 -10.60 7.38
C LEU A 83 -5.07 -10.22 8.86
N PHE A 84 -4.81 -11.18 9.74
CA PHE A 84 -4.83 -11.02 11.20
C PHE A 84 -3.46 -11.29 11.84
N GLU A 85 -2.43 -11.52 11.02
CA GLU A 85 -1.08 -11.72 11.52
C GLU A 85 -0.60 -10.47 12.27
N LYS A 86 -0.03 -10.67 13.45
CA LYS A 86 0.66 -9.60 14.16
C LYS A 86 2.11 -9.64 13.71
N LEU A 87 2.50 -8.67 12.90
CA LEU A 87 3.90 -8.46 12.57
C LEU A 87 4.67 -8.18 13.86
N ILE A 88 5.44 -9.16 14.33
CA ILE A 88 6.34 -8.97 15.46
C ILE A 88 7.46 -8.06 14.94
N ALA A 89 7.64 -6.91 15.58
CA ALA A 89 8.59 -5.86 15.15
C ALA A 89 10.08 -6.25 15.30
N ASN A 90 10.40 -7.54 15.35
CA ASN A 90 11.75 -8.03 15.49
C ASN A 90 12.20 -8.68 14.17
N SER A 91 13.32 -8.18 13.68
CA SER A 91 14.08 -8.64 12.50
C SER A 91 13.60 -8.11 11.15
N LYS A 92 14.30 -7.08 10.67
CA LYS A 92 14.38 -6.82 9.22
C LYS A 92 14.92 -8.09 8.55
N GLY A 93 14.07 -8.74 7.75
CA GLY A 93 14.47 -9.71 6.73
C GLY A 93 15.02 -11.02 7.26
N GLU A 94 14.15 -11.94 7.69
CA GLU A 94 14.42 -13.37 7.58
C GLU A 94 13.21 -14.05 6.95
N GLN A 95 13.48 -14.79 5.87
CA GLN A 95 12.53 -15.67 5.20
C GLN A 95 12.21 -16.79 6.18
N LEU A 96 11.01 -16.81 6.76
CA LEU A 96 10.58 -17.91 7.61
C LEU A 96 10.36 -19.14 6.73
N ASP A 97 11.25 -20.11 6.87
CA ASP A 97 11.14 -21.43 6.26
C ASP A 97 9.89 -22.13 6.81
N HIS A 98 9.01 -22.53 5.90
CA HIS A 98 7.75 -23.20 6.20
C HIS A 98 8.02 -24.69 6.41
N SER A 99 8.77 -25.01 7.46
CA SER A 99 8.98 -26.38 7.89
C SER A 99 8.94 -26.45 9.41
N GLU A 100 7.74 -26.30 9.97
CA GLU A 100 7.28 -26.92 11.22
C GLU A 100 5.85 -26.44 11.52
N LEU A 101 4.88 -27.07 10.85
CA LEU A 101 3.50 -27.28 11.32
C LEU A 101 2.86 -28.41 10.51
#